data_AF-A0AAW2IEG9-F1
#
_entry.id   AF-A0AAW2IEG9-F1
#
_cell.length_a   1.000
_cell.length_b   1.000
_cell.length_c   1.000
_cell.angle_alpha   90.00
_cell.angle_beta   90.00
_cell.angle_gamma   90.00
#
_symmetry.space_group_name_H-M   'P 1'
#
loop_
_entity.id
_entity.type
_entity.pdbx_description
1 polymer ?
#
loop_
_entity_poly.entity_id
_entity_poly.type
_entity_poly.pdbx_seq_one_letter_code
_entity_poly.pdbx_strand_id
1 'polypeptide(L)'
;MPLVDDSSPRGRWSALRSPIWDFYHKYPEMSICKTCGSVLRGSRINSNAKYHLRALHPELFNVFLKRRAEWLCRRKTKLKSDYVATTKKLSGPFS
;
A
#
# COMPACT_ATOMS: atom_id res chain seq x y z
N MET A 1 4.46 -22.92 13.53
CA MET A 1 3.51 -21.96 12.93
C MET A 1 4.28 -21.11 11.92
N PRO A 2 4.34 -21.48 10.64
CA PRO A 2 5.08 -20.69 9.65
C PRO A 2 4.32 -19.41 9.31
N LEU A 3 4.99 -18.26 9.50
CA LEU A 3 4.55 -16.94 9.06
C LEU A 3 4.46 -16.93 7.54
N VAL A 4 3.25 -16.77 7.00
CA VAL A 4 3.06 -16.62 5.55
C VAL A 4 3.64 -15.28 5.10
N ASP A 5 4.86 -15.31 4.59
CA ASP A 5 5.46 -14.19 3.87
C ASP A 5 4.70 -14.04 2.54
N ASP A 6 3.67 -13.20 2.54
CA ASP A 6 2.84 -12.82 1.38
C ASP A 6 3.66 -11.97 0.39
N SER A 7 4.86 -12.41 0.01
CA SER A 7 5.70 -11.81 -1.02
C SER A 7 5.48 -12.56 -2.34
N SER A 8 4.28 -12.45 -2.92
CA SER A 8 4.00 -12.99 -4.26
C SER A 8 3.47 -11.92 -5.23
N PRO A 9 4.11 -11.73 -6.40
CA PRO A 9 3.92 -10.55 -7.25
C PRO A 9 2.82 -10.77 -8.30
N ARG A 10 1.58 -10.40 -7.99
CA ARG A 10 0.49 -10.41 -8.99
C ARG A 10 0.35 -9.05 -9.67
N GLY A 11 1.07 -8.84 -10.77
CA GLY A 11 0.76 -7.83 -11.78
C GLY A 11 1.58 -6.54 -11.74
N ARG A 12 1.84 -5.99 -12.94
CA ARG A 12 2.69 -4.81 -13.25
C ARG A 12 2.30 -3.52 -12.50
N TRP A 13 1.15 -3.48 -11.84
CA TRP A 13 0.60 -2.33 -11.12
C TRP A 13 0.45 -2.55 -9.60
N SER A 14 0.83 -3.74 -9.11
CA SER A 14 0.57 -4.24 -7.75
C SER A 14 1.77 -4.16 -6.82
N ALA A 15 2.92 -3.68 -7.32
CA ALA A 15 4.18 -3.63 -6.57
C ALA A 15 4.18 -2.59 -5.44
N LEU A 16 3.21 -1.69 -5.39
CA LEU A 16 3.13 -0.64 -4.37
C LEU A 16 2.02 -0.99 -3.38
N ARG A 17 2.31 -1.89 -2.43
CA ARG A 17 1.40 -2.15 -1.29
C ARG A 17 1.16 -0.85 -0.52
N SER A 18 -0.06 -0.66 -0.03
CA SER A 18 -0.41 0.50 0.78
C SER A 18 0.48 0.58 2.03
N PRO A 19 1.03 1.75 2.39
CA PRO A 19 1.94 1.89 3.52
C PRO A 19 1.26 1.68 4.88
N ILE A 20 -0.07 1.57 4.92
CA ILE A 20 -0.82 1.24 6.14
C ILE A 20 -0.38 -0.12 6.70
N TRP A 21 -0.02 -1.08 5.84
CA TRP A 21 0.37 -2.42 6.24
C TRP A 21 1.76 -2.49 6.89
N ASP A 22 2.52 -1.38 6.88
CA ASP A 22 3.77 -1.31 7.63
C ASP A 22 3.50 -1.38 9.15
N PHE A 23 2.34 -0.87 9.59
CA PHE A 23 1.95 -0.76 10.99
C PHE A 23 1.10 -1.94 11.50
N TYR A 24 0.72 -2.87 10.62
CA TYR A 24 -0.17 -3.99 10.93
C TYR A 24 0.38 -5.31 10.43
N HIS A 25 0.20 -6.38 11.20
CA HIS A 25 0.31 -7.74 10.71
C HIS A 25 -1.02 -8.14 10.07
N LYS A 26 -0.97 -8.50 8.78
CA LYS A 26 -2.15 -8.93 8.04
C LYS A 26 -2.30 -10.44 8.17
N TYR A 27 -3.46 -10.88 8.62
CA TYR A 27 -3.89 -12.27 8.64
C TYR A 27 -5.10 -12.43 7.69
N PRO A 28 -5.46 -13.65 7.28
CA PRO A 28 -6.58 -13.88 6.35
C PRO A 28 -7.91 -13.30 6.86
N GLU A 29 -8.19 -13.40 8.15
CA GLU A 29 -9.48 -12.98 8.74
C GLU A 29 -9.40 -11.74 9.64
N MET A 30 -8.19 -11.31 9.99
CA MET A 30 -7.98 -10.22 10.93
C MET A 30 -6.66 -9.47 10.67
N SER A 31 -6.46 -8.35 11.33
CA SER A 31 -5.18 -7.65 11.30
C SER A 31 -4.82 -7.16 12.68
N ILE A 32 -3.56 -7.34 13.06
CA ILE A 32 -3.08 -7.02 14.41
C ILE A 32 -2.19 -5.79 14.34
N CYS A 33 -2.48 -4.78 15.14
CA CYS A 33 -1.63 -3.60 15.27
C CYS A 33 -0.28 -3.99 15.87
N LYS A 34 0.82 -3.60 15.22
CA LYS A 34 2.17 -3.91 15.71
C LYS A 34 2.54 -3.16 16.99
N THR A 35 1.91 -2.01 17.22
CA THR A 35 2.25 -1.11 18.33
C THR A 35 1.53 -1.48 19.63
N CYS A 36 0.23 -1.76 19.56
CA CYS A 36 -0.59 -2.05 20.74
C CYS A 36 -1.17 -3.47 20.76
N GLY A 37 -0.93 -4.28 19.73
CA GLY A 37 -1.48 -5.63 19.65
C GLY A 37 -2.99 -5.69 19.39
N SER A 38 -3.67 -4.56 19.18
CA SER A 38 -5.12 -4.55 18.95
C SER A 38 -5.50 -5.32 17.68
N VAL A 39 -6.53 -6.16 17.81
CA VAL A 39 -7.04 -6.98 16.71
C VAL A 39 -8.19 -6.26 16.00
N LEU A 40 -8.00 -6.01 14.70
CA LEU A 40 -9.02 -5.45 13.81
C LEU A 40 -9.63 -6.56 12.98
N ARG A 41 -10.95 -6.72 13.06
CA ARG A 41 -11.74 -7.71 12.30
C ARG A 41 -12.70 -7.02 11.33
N GLY A 42 -13.14 -7.77 10.31
CA GLY A 42 -14.20 -7.36 9.38
C GLY A 42 -13.73 -6.99 7.97
N SER A 43 -14.67 -6.71 7.06
CA SER A 43 -14.36 -6.48 5.64
C SER A 43 -13.69 -5.14 5.34
N ARG A 44 -13.78 -4.15 6.26
CA ARG A 44 -13.22 -2.79 6.09
C ARG A 44 -11.95 -2.54 6.90
N ILE A 45 -11.06 -3.54 7.00
CA ILE A 45 -9.79 -3.44 7.77
C ILE A 45 -8.99 -2.18 7.41
N ASN A 46 -8.90 -1.78 6.15
CA ASN A 46 -8.16 -0.57 5.75
C ASN A 46 -8.69 0.73 6.38
N SER A 47 -10.02 0.86 6.52
CA SER A 47 -10.63 2.04 7.12
C SER A 47 -10.51 1.99 8.64
N ASN A 48 -10.76 0.81 9.21
CA ASN A 48 -10.65 0.58 10.65
C ASN A 48 -9.21 0.80 11.14
N ALA A 49 -8.21 0.35 10.38
CA ALA A 49 -6.79 0.53 10.68
C ALA A 49 -6.35 2.00 10.68
N LYS A 50 -6.91 2.81 9.78
CA LYS A 50 -6.64 4.26 9.79
C LYS A 50 -7.26 4.93 11.01
N TYR A 51 -8.50 4.59 11.32
CA TYR A 51 -9.19 5.15 12.48
C TYR A 51 -8.48 4.75 13.78
N HIS A 52 -8.10 3.48 13.90
CA HIS A 52 -7.32 2.97 15.01
C HIS A 52 -5.99 3.72 15.19
N LEU A 53 -5.19 3.88 14.12
CA LEU A 53 -3.94 4.65 14.20
C LEU A 53 -4.22 6.09 14.61
N ARG A 54 -5.23 6.73 14.04
CA ARG A 54 -5.57 8.13 14.38
C ARG A 54 -5.98 8.30 15.84
N ALA A 55 -6.74 7.34 16.39
CA ALA A 55 -7.29 7.43 17.73
C ALA A 55 -6.29 7.03 18.82
N LEU A 56 -5.53 5.96 18.61
CA LEU A 56 -4.67 5.37 19.64
C LEU A 56 -3.18 5.67 19.43
N HIS A 57 -2.77 5.96 18.20
CA HIS A 57 -1.36 6.18 17.84
C HIS A 57 -1.18 7.42 16.94
N PRO A 58 -1.55 8.62 17.42
CA PRO A 58 -1.52 9.84 16.60
C PRO A 58 -0.13 10.14 16.01
N GLU A 59 0.93 9.80 16.74
CA GLU A 59 2.31 9.95 16.24
C GLU A 59 2.60 9.03 15.06
N LEU A 60 2.21 7.75 15.15
CA LEU A 60 2.35 6.79 14.04
C LEU A 60 1.42 7.14 12.88
N PHE A 61 0.26 7.72 13.16
CA PHE A 61 -0.63 8.21 12.13
C PHE A 61 0.03 9.34 11.31
N ASN A 62 0.79 10.24 11.95
CA ASN A 62 1.57 11.26 11.25
C ASN A 62 2.66 10.65 10.35
N VAL A 63 3.39 9.64 10.84
CA VAL A 63 4.37 8.90 10.03
C VAL A 63 3.69 8.21 8.84
N PHE A 64 2.53 7.59 9.07
CA PHE A 64 1.71 7.00 8.01
C PHE A 64 1.29 8.03 6.95
N LEU A 65 0.88 9.23 7.35
CA LEU A 65 0.50 10.29 6.41
C LEU A 65 1.68 10.71 5.51
N LYS A 66 2.88 10.90 6.09
CA LYS A 66 4.10 11.20 5.33
C LYS A 66 4.39 10.10 4.31
N ARG A 67 4.46 8.85 4.76
CA ARG A 67 4.71 7.69 3.89
C ARG A 67 3.64 7.51 2.82
N ARG A 68 2.38 7.83 3.14
CA ARG A 68 1.27 7.80 2.18
C ARG A 68 1.40 8.86 1.11
N ALA A 69 1.81 10.07 1.46
CA ALA A 69 2.07 11.14 0.49
C ALA A 69 3.20 10.73 -0.46
N GLU A 70 4.31 10.22 0.07
CA GLU A 70 5.43 9.70 -0.72
C GLU A 70 5.00 8.55 -1.64
N TRP A 71 4.22 7.60 -1.12
CA TRP A 71 3.66 6.50 -1.89
C TRP A 71 2.77 6.99 -3.04
N LEU A 72 1.92 8.01 -2.80
CA LEU A 72 1.09 8.62 -3.83
C LEU A 72 1.93 9.32 -4.91
N CYS A 73 2.98 10.05 -4.51
CA CYS A 73 3.91 10.69 -5.45
C CYS A 73 4.64 9.66 -6.31
N ARG A 74 5.15 8.56 -5.71
CA ARG A 74 5.78 7.45 -6.44
C ARG A 74 4.81 6.75 -7.39
N ARG A 75 3.53 6.63 -7.01
CA ARG A 75 2.50 6.06 -7.87
C ARG A 75 2.17 6.96 -9.07
N LYS A 76 2.07 8.28 -8.87
CA LYS A 76 1.79 9.27 -9.94
C LYS A 76 2.94 9.41 -10.94
N THR A 77 4.18 9.40 -10.47
CA THR A 77 5.39 9.52 -11.31
C THR A 77 5.59 8.31 -12.22
N LYS A 78 5.36 7.09 -11.71
CA LYS A 78 5.33 5.88 -12.55
C LYS A 78 4.24 5.93 -13.62
N LEU A 79 3.03 6.38 -13.28
CA LEU A 79 1.92 6.53 -14.23
C LEU A 79 2.29 7.43 -15.43
N LYS A 80 3.03 8.53 -15.20
CA LYS A 80 3.51 9.40 -16.28
C LYS A 80 4.63 8.75 -17.10
N SER A 81 5.55 8.02 -16.46
CA SER A 81 6.64 7.30 -17.16
C SER A 81 6.10 6.19 -18.05
N ASP A 82 5.12 5.41 -17.59
CA ASP A 82 4.48 4.34 -18.37
C ASP A 82 3.65 4.90 -19.55
N TYR A 83 3.02 6.07 -19.37
CA TYR A 83 2.34 6.80 -20.45
C TYR A 83 3.34 7.24 -21.54
N VAL A 84 4.49 7.82 -21.16
CA VAL A 84 5.55 8.23 -22.11
C VAL A 84 6.21 7.04 -22.80
N ALA A 85 6.33 5.89 -22.14
CA ALA A 85 6.87 4.66 -22.73
C ALA A 85 5.91 4.04 -23.77
N THR A 86 4.60 4.24 -23.61
CA THR A 86 3.58 3.71 -24.54
C THR A 86 3.47 4.56 -25.82
N THR A 87 3.61 5.89 -25.71
CA THR A 87 3.48 6.79 -26.87
C THR A 87 4.68 6.78 -27.82
N LYS A 88 5.88 6.36 -27.37
CA LYS A 88 7.07 6.21 -28.23
C LYS A 88 7.04 4.97 -29.13
N LYS A 89 6.05 4.08 -29.01
CA LYS A 89 5.96 2.83 -29.78
C LYS A 89 5.10 2.92 -31.06
N LEU A 90 4.44 4.06 -31.29
CA LEU A 90 3.55 4.27 -32.45
C LEU A 90 4.14 5.19 -33.54
N SER A 91 5.39 5.61 -33.40
CA SER A 91 6.11 6.38 -34.43
C SER A 91 7.21 5.52 -35.08
N GLY A 92 6.83 4.38 -35.64
CA GLY A 92 7.65 3.64 -36.62
C GLY A 92 7.15 3.98 -38.03
N PRO A 93 8.03 4.11 -39.04
CA PRO A 93 7.62 4.50 -40.39
C PRO A 93 6.69 3.45 -40.98
N PHE A 94 5.48 3.86 -41.34
CA PHE A 94 4.71 3.17 -42.37
C PHE A 94 5.55 3.26 -43.66
N SER A 95 6.10 2.14 -44.10
CA SER A 95 6.74 1.97 -45.41
C SER A 95 5.99 0.88 -46.16
#